data_AF-A0A1Z2KW02-F1
#
_entry.id   AF-A0A1Z2KW02-F1
#
_cell.length_a   1.000
_cell.length_b   1.000
_cell.length_c   1.000
_cell.angle_alpha   90.00
_cell.angle_beta   90.00
_cell.angle_gamma   90.00
#
_symmetry.space_group_name_H-M   'P 1'
#
loop_
_entity.id
_entity.type
_entity.pdbx_description
1 polymer ?
#
loop_
_entity_poly.entity_id
_entity_poly.type
_entity_poly.pdbx_seq_one_letter_code
_entity_poly.pdbx_strand_id
1 'polypeptide(L)'
;MPGPVDRADVPRLLDAAAAGRPVPAPRRDPATPALAELGEILRYFGQFHSPDRPLPKCGNASPGSLYATQLYVEADGNAVAGLAPGHHYYHPVHHRLVLMSGADRTAGPSGGLQLTLTFLMGK
;
A
#
# COMPACT_ATOMS: atom_id res chain seq x y z
N MET A 1 -10.99 -1.05 -26.20
CA MET A 1 -9.57 -1.43 -26.11
C MET A 1 -8.76 -0.14 -26.23
N PRO A 2 -7.95 0.25 -25.24
CA PRO A 2 -7.03 1.37 -25.44
C PRO A 2 -6.01 0.99 -26.53
N GLY A 3 -5.72 1.93 -27.43
CA GLY A 3 -4.75 1.74 -28.51
C GLY A 3 -3.30 1.65 -28.01
N PRO A 4 -2.34 1.37 -28.90
CA PRO A 4 -0.91 1.36 -28.54
C PRO A 4 -0.49 2.75 -28.03
N VAL A 5 0.29 2.77 -26.94
CA VAL A 5 0.83 3.98 -26.31
C VAL A 5 2.27 4.15 -26.75
N ASP A 6 2.63 5.34 -27.24
CA ASP A 6 3.98 5.68 -27.69
C ASP A 6 4.74 6.60 -26.71
N ARG A 7 6.00 6.93 -27.04
CA ARG A 7 6.84 7.79 -26.18
C ARG A 7 6.34 9.24 -26.12
N ALA A 8 5.71 9.74 -27.18
CA ALA A 8 5.16 11.08 -27.23
C ALA A 8 3.87 11.22 -26.39
N ASP A 9 3.21 10.10 -26.09
CA ASP A 9 2.08 10.07 -25.17
C ASP A 9 2.50 10.28 -23.70
N VAL A 10 3.75 10.01 -23.32
CA VAL A 10 4.20 10.10 -21.92
C VAL A 10 4.08 11.54 -21.38
N PRO A 11 4.60 12.59 -22.05
CA PRO A 11 4.36 13.96 -21.62
C PRO A 11 2.87 14.33 -21.55
N ARG A 12 2.05 13.88 -22.52
CA ARG A 12 0.60 14.12 -22.55
C ARG A 12 -0.13 13.48 -21.35
N LEU A 13 0.29 12.28 -20.95
CA LEU A 13 -0.29 11.55 -19.81
C LEU A 13 0.16 12.14 -18.46
N LEU A 14 1.36 12.72 -18.40
CA LEU A 14 1.89 13.39 -17.22
C LEU A 14 1.38 14.83 -17.08
N ASP A 15 0.98 15.47 -18.19
CA ASP A 15 0.33 16.79 -18.17
C ASP A 15 -1.07 16.69 -17.56
N ALA A 16 -1.14 16.79 -16.24
CA ALA A 16 -2.38 16.79 -15.46
C ALA A 16 -3.38 17.90 -15.88
N ALA A 17 -2.90 18.93 -16.58
CA ALA A 17 -3.72 19.98 -17.17
C ALA A 17 -4.29 19.61 -18.56
N ALA A 18 -3.55 18.86 -19.38
CA ALA A 18 -3.96 18.49 -20.74
C ALA A 18 -4.80 17.20 -20.78
N ALA A 19 -4.65 16.32 -19.78
CA ALA A 19 -5.46 15.11 -19.63
C ALA A 19 -6.94 15.38 -19.26
N GLY A 20 -7.30 16.66 -19.02
CA GLY A 20 -8.43 17.01 -18.17
C GLY A 20 -8.10 16.55 -16.76
N ARG A 21 -7.93 17.49 -15.82
CA ARG A 21 -7.75 17.14 -14.41
C ARG A 21 -8.79 16.07 -14.09
N PRO A 22 -8.41 14.83 -13.69
CA PRO A 22 -9.40 13.88 -13.22
C PRO A 22 -10.17 14.66 -12.18
N VAL A 23 -11.48 14.86 -12.40
CA VAL A 23 -12.35 15.35 -11.32
C VAL A 23 -11.93 14.47 -10.15
N PRO A 24 -11.37 15.05 -9.05
CA PRO A 24 -10.91 14.24 -7.95
C PRO A 24 -12.06 13.30 -7.66
N ALA A 25 -11.83 11.99 -7.86
CA ALA A 25 -12.89 11.02 -7.63
C ALA A 25 -13.47 11.42 -6.27
N PRO A 26 -14.79 11.67 -6.18
CA PRO A 26 -15.39 12.27 -4.98
C PRO A 26 -14.78 11.54 -3.80
N ARG A 27 -14.12 12.30 -2.92
CA ARG A 27 -13.31 11.75 -1.82
C ARG A 27 -14.22 10.73 -1.16
N ARG A 28 -13.96 9.44 -1.39
CA ARG A 28 -14.88 8.40 -0.96
C ARG A 28 -14.96 8.56 0.53
N ASP A 29 -16.17 8.58 1.07
CA ASP A 29 -16.36 8.59 2.51
C ASP A 29 -15.46 7.49 3.07
N PRO A 30 -14.50 7.80 3.98
CA PRO A 30 -13.56 6.82 4.51
C PRO A 30 -14.24 5.77 5.39
N ALA A 31 -15.58 5.62 5.30
CA ALA A 31 -16.36 4.48 5.74
C ALA A 31 -15.48 3.23 5.70
N THR A 32 -15.27 2.68 6.89
CA THR A 32 -14.38 1.58 7.22
C THR A 32 -14.02 0.74 6.00
N PRO A 33 -12.81 0.90 5.41
CA PRO A 33 -12.43 0.13 4.23
C PRO A 33 -12.60 -1.35 4.51
N ALA A 34 -13.16 -2.07 3.53
CA ALA A 34 -13.19 -3.51 3.60
C ALA A 34 -11.75 -4.04 3.57
N LEU A 35 -11.46 -5.12 4.31
CA LEU A 35 -10.14 -5.75 4.33
C LEU A 35 -9.60 -6.07 2.91
N ALA A 36 -10.49 -6.38 1.97
CA ALA A 36 -10.13 -6.60 0.57
C ALA A 36 -9.55 -5.35 -0.12
N GLU A 37 -10.13 -4.16 0.11
CA GLU A 37 -9.63 -2.90 -0.47
C GLU A 37 -8.25 -2.55 0.12
N LEU A 38 -8.06 -2.78 1.42
CA LEU A 38 -6.74 -2.67 2.04
C LEU A 38 -5.74 -3.67 1.42
N GLY A 39 -6.17 -4.91 1.17
CA GLY A 39 -5.38 -5.92 0.46
C GLY A 39 -4.89 -5.44 -0.91
N GLU A 40 -5.78 -4.88 -1.73
CA GLU A 40 -5.41 -4.34 -3.05
C GLU A 40 -4.34 -3.24 -2.96
N ILE A 41 -4.43 -2.36 -1.95
CA ILE A 41 -3.40 -1.34 -1.72
C ILE A 41 -2.08 -1.99 -1.29
N LEU A 42 -2.13 -2.92 -0.32
CA LEU A 42 -0.95 -3.61 0.20
C LEU A 42 -0.25 -4.46 -0.86
N ARG A 43 -0.97 -4.95 -1.87
CA ARG A 43 -0.43 -5.77 -2.97
C ARG A 43 0.72 -5.08 -3.69
N TYR A 44 0.69 -3.74 -3.83
CA TYR A 44 1.74 -2.96 -4.48
C TYR A 44 3.05 -2.89 -3.68
N PHE A 45 3.00 -3.17 -2.38
CA PHE A 45 4.18 -3.28 -1.52
C PHE A 45 4.72 -4.71 -1.44
N GLY A 46 4.06 -5.66 -2.11
CA GLY A 46 4.52 -7.04 -2.25
C GLY A 46 5.49 -7.25 -3.40
N GLN A 47 5.92 -8.50 -3.57
CA GLN A 47 6.77 -8.92 -4.68
C GLN A 47 5.99 -9.04 -6.00
N PHE A 48 6.64 -8.67 -7.09
CA PHE A 48 6.22 -8.89 -8.47
C PHE A 48 7.18 -9.90 -9.10
N HIS A 49 6.62 -11.00 -9.58
CA HIS A 49 7.34 -12.06 -10.27
C HIS A 49 7.12 -11.93 -11.76
N SER A 50 8.14 -12.24 -12.55
CA SER A 50 8.10 -12.26 -14.01
C SER A 50 8.94 -13.42 -14.51
N PRO A 51 8.48 -14.20 -15.51
CA PRO A 51 9.24 -15.32 -16.04
C PRO A 51 10.60 -14.90 -16.63
N ASP A 52 10.72 -13.65 -17.08
CA ASP A 52 11.95 -13.11 -17.67
C ASP A 52 12.94 -12.59 -16.62
N ARG A 53 12.64 -12.73 -15.31
CA ARG A 53 13.50 -12.26 -14.22
C ARG A 53 13.70 -13.34 -13.16
N PRO A 54 14.97 -13.69 -12.84
CA PRO A 54 15.26 -14.69 -11.83
C PRO A 54 15.00 -14.21 -10.40
N LEU A 55 14.89 -12.90 -10.18
CA LEU A 55 14.61 -12.31 -8.87
C LEU A 55 13.34 -11.43 -8.92
N PRO A 56 12.45 -11.52 -7.90
CA PRO A 56 11.28 -10.67 -7.81
C PRO A 56 11.66 -9.21 -7.61
N LYS A 57 10.85 -8.30 -8.16
CA LYS A 57 10.94 -6.87 -7.88
C LYS A 57 9.79 -6.43 -7.01
N CYS A 58 10.01 -5.55 -6.04
CA CYS A 58 8.91 -4.89 -5.32
C CYS A 58 8.50 -3.60 -6.03
N GLY A 59 7.27 -3.11 -5.76
CA GLY A 59 6.74 -1.87 -6.34
C GLY A 59 7.44 -0.59 -5.88
N ASN A 60 8.28 -0.67 -4.86
CA ASN A 60 9.12 0.44 -4.41
C ASN A 60 10.57 0.27 -4.91
N ALA A 61 11.17 1.35 -5.38
CA ALA A 61 12.58 1.38 -5.73
C ALA A 61 13.44 1.34 -4.45
N SER A 62 14.34 0.36 -4.34
CA SER A 62 15.31 0.29 -3.23
C SER A 62 16.73 0.27 -3.77
N PRO A 63 17.68 1.03 -3.18
CA PRO A 63 19.10 0.92 -3.51
C PRO A 63 19.59 -0.52 -3.44
N GLY A 64 20.32 -0.98 -4.45
CA GLY A 64 20.89 -2.33 -4.49
C GLY A 64 19.87 -3.48 -4.57
N SER A 65 18.58 -3.20 -4.81
CA SER A 65 17.50 -4.21 -4.74
C SER A 65 17.42 -4.94 -3.40
N LEU A 66 17.83 -4.28 -2.31
CA LEU A 66 17.85 -4.87 -0.96
C LEU A 66 16.46 -5.06 -0.37
N TYR A 67 15.46 -4.29 -0.84
CA TYR A 67 14.07 -4.34 -0.40
C TYR A 67 13.90 -4.40 1.13
N ALA A 68 14.75 -3.67 1.86
CA ALA A 68 14.79 -3.64 3.32
C ALA A 68 13.67 -2.79 3.95
N THR A 69 12.58 -2.53 3.21
CA THR A 69 11.42 -1.80 3.72
C THR A 69 10.49 -2.76 4.45
N GLN A 70 10.15 -2.43 5.69
CA GLN A 70 9.10 -3.08 6.46
C GLN A 70 7.89 -2.16 6.51
N LEU A 71 6.70 -2.73 6.40
CA LEU A 71 5.44 -2.00 6.47
C LEU A 71 4.66 -2.46 7.70
N TYR A 72 4.26 -1.50 8.52
CA TYR A 72 3.46 -1.70 9.71
C TYR A 72 2.12 -0.98 9.55
N VAL A 73 1.05 -1.65 9.97
CA VAL A 73 -0.32 -1.15 9.95
C VAL A 73 -0.83 -1.11 11.38
N GLU A 74 -1.22 0.07 11.82
CA GLU A 74 -1.91 0.27 13.10
C GLU A 74 -3.38 0.53 12.80
N ALA A 75 -4.24 -0.31 13.37
CA ALA A 75 -5.68 -0.26 13.15
C ALA A 75 -6.39 -0.11 14.49
N ASP A 76 -7.21 0.94 14.60
CA ASP A 76 -8.11 1.11 15.74
C ASP A 76 -9.35 0.19 15.64
N GLY A 77 -10.11 0.11 16.74
CA GLY A 77 -11.27 -0.78 16.96
C GLY A 77 -12.42 -0.76 15.94
N ASN A 78 -12.37 0.10 14.92
CA ASN A 78 -13.36 0.13 13.84
C ASN A 78 -12.78 0.62 12.51
N ALA A 79 -11.45 0.62 12.38
CA ALA A 79 -10.75 1.24 11.26
C ALA A 79 -10.84 0.43 9.96
N VAL A 80 -10.87 -0.91 10.06
CA VAL A 80 -10.97 -1.83 8.91
C VAL A 80 -11.87 -3.00 9.28
N ALA A 81 -12.89 -3.26 8.48
CA ALA A 81 -13.85 -4.32 8.76
C ALA A 81 -13.18 -5.68 8.55
N GLY A 82 -13.20 -6.53 9.58
CA GLY A 82 -12.55 -7.85 9.55
C GLY A 82 -11.06 -7.85 9.90
N LEU A 83 -10.50 -6.72 10.34
CA LEU A 83 -9.15 -6.65 10.91
C LEU A 83 -9.25 -6.48 12.42
N ALA A 84 -8.48 -7.25 13.19
CA ALA A 84 -8.37 -7.05 14.62
C ALA A 84 -7.70 -5.71 14.93
N PRO A 85 -8.04 -5.02 16.03
CA PRO A 85 -7.35 -3.78 16.39
C PRO A 85 -5.95 -4.05 16.97
N GLY A 86 -4.99 -3.19 16.63
CA GLY A 86 -3.60 -3.26 17.08
C GLY A 86 -2.56 -3.05 15.99
N HIS A 87 -1.31 -3.42 16.30
CA HIS A 87 -0.17 -3.29 15.41
C HIS A 87 0.06 -4.58 14.60
N HIS A 88 0.06 -4.44 13.29
CA HIS A 88 0.23 -5.53 12.33
C HIS A 88 1.50 -5.30 11.51
N TYR A 89 2.24 -6.37 11.27
CA TYR A 89 3.29 -6.41 10.26
C TYR A 89 2.73 -6.94 8.95
N TYR A 90 2.96 -6.23 7.84
CA TYR A 90 2.64 -6.75 6.51
C TYR A 90 3.79 -7.62 6.00
N HIS A 91 3.49 -8.89 5.73
CA HIS A 91 4.46 -9.87 5.21
C HIS A 91 4.39 -9.92 3.66
N PRO A 92 5.32 -9.27 2.93
CA PRO A 92 5.16 -8.98 1.51
C PRO A 92 5.24 -10.21 0.59
N VAL A 93 5.87 -11.30 1.05
CA VAL A 93 5.97 -12.57 0.29
C VAL A 93 4.65 -13.35 0.29
N HIS A 94 3.94 -13.34 1.42
CA HIS A 94 2.73 -14.13 1.61
C HIS A 94 1.46 -13.28 1.52
N HIS A 95 1.62 -11.97 1.27
CA HIS A 95 0.53 -11.01 1.20
C HIS A 95 -0.46 -11.14 2.38
N ARG A 96 0.07 -11.06 3.61
CA ARG A 96 -0.72 -11.20 4.83
C ARG A 96 -0.34 -10.17 5.89
N LEU A 97 -1.31 -9.81 6.73
CA LEU A 97 -1.08 -9.05 7.95
C LEU A 97 -0.89 -10.01 9.13
N VAL A 98 0.18 -9.83 9.88
CA VAL A 98 0.51 -10.60 11.09
C VAL A 98 0.34 -9.68 12.29
N LEU A 99 -0.62 -9.98 13.17
CA LEU A 99 -0.81 -9.24 14.41
C LEU A 99 0.39 -9.46 15.33
N MET A 100 1.06 -8.37 15.72
CA MET A 100 2.19 -8.40 16.63
C MET A 100 1.80 -8.03 18.06
N SER A 101 0.93 -7.04 18.20
CA SER A 101 0.39 -6.59 19.48
C SER A 101 -1.05 -6.12 19.26
N GLY A 102 -1.96 -6.54 20.15
CA GLY A 102 -3.31 -5.99 20.18
C GLY A 102 -3.33 -4.51 20.54
N ALA A 103 -4.47 -3.85 20.32
CA ALA A 103 -4.66 -2.46 20.73
C ALA A 103 -4.55 -2.30 22.25
N ASP A 104 -3.88 -1.22 22.67
CA ASP A 104 -3.86 -0.81 24.07
C ASP A 104 -5.26 -0.30 24.44
N ARG A 105 -5.92 -0.99 25.37
CA ARG A 105 -7.25 -0.64 25.87
C ARG A 105 -7.31 0.71 26.59
N THR A 106 -6.16 1.31 26.91
CA THR A 106 -6.06 2.61 27.60
C THR A 106 -5.83 3.78 26.65
N ALA A 107 -5.45 3.52 25.39
CA ALA A 107 -5.48 4.54 24.35
C ALA A 107 -6.94 4.93 24.07
N GLY A 108 -7.26 6.21 24.18
CA GLY A 108 -8.58 6.73 23.80
C GLY A 108 -8.88 6.39 22.33
N PRO A 109 -10.15 6.41 21.90
CA PRO A 109 -10.52 6.06 20.54
C PRO A 109 -9.92 7.06 19.55
N SER A 110 -8.74 6.75 19.02
CA SER A 110 -8.34 7.17 17.69
C SER A 110 -9.27 6.42 16.73
N GLY A 111 -9.93 7.14 15.83
CA GLY A 111 -10.72 6.53 14.77
C GLY A 111 -9.87 6.56 13.51
N GLY A 112 -8.95 5.61 13.33
CA GLY A 112 -7.99 5.72 12.25
C GLY A 112 -7.32 4.41 11.82
N LEU A 113 -6.89 4.43 10.58
CA LEU A 113 -5.93 3.48 10.02
C LEU A 113 -4.64 4.26 9.77
N GLN A 114 -3.56 3.87 10.43
CA GLN A 114 -2.23 4.45 10.20
C GLN A 114 -1.32 3.42 9.53
N LEU A 115 -0.63 3.84 8.48
CA LEU A 115 0.38 3.05 7.79
C LEU A 115 1.75 3.69 7.98
N THR A 116 2.68 2.93 8.53
CA THR A 116 4.05 3.36 8.77
C THR A 116 5.00 2.52 7.93
N LEU A 117 5.74 3.16 7.03
CA LEU A 117 6.81 2.53 6.25
C LEU A 117 8.15 2.79 6.91
N THR A 118 8.84 1.73 7.30
CA THR A 118 10.17 1.81 7.91
C THR A 118 11.21 1.23 6.96
N PHE A 119 12.25 2.00 6.67
CA PHE A 119 13.41 1.52 5.92
C PHE A 119 14.48 1.04 6.89
N LEU A 120 14.83 -0.24 6.85
CA LEU A 120 16.06 -0.71 7.48
C LEU A 120 17.24 -0.27 6.62
N MET A 121 17.89 0.83 7.01
CA MET A 121 19.26 1.06 6.57
C MET A 121 20.15 0.00 7.22
N GLY A 122 20.88 -0.76 6.39
CA GLY A 122 21.98 -1.58 6.88
C GLY A 122 22.95 -0.69 7.65
N LYS A 123 23.35 -1.13 8.85
CA LYS A 123 24.40 -0.47 9.61
C LYS A 123 25.73 -0.49 8.86
#